data_AF-A0A455UE44-F1
#
_entry.id   AF-A0A455UE44-F1
#
_cell.length_a   1.000
_cell.length_b   1.000
_cell.length_c   1.000
_cell.angle_alpha   90.00
_cell.angle_beta   90.00
_cell.angle_gamma   90.00
#
_symmetry.space_group_name_H-M   'P 1'
#
loop_
_entity.id
_entity.type
_entity.pdbx_description
1 polymer ?
#
loop_
_entity_poly.entity_id
_entity_poly.type
_entity_poly.pdbx_seq_one_letter_code
_entity_poly.pdbx_strand_id
1 'polypeptide(L)'
;MVVYPPWAVLSSTASEQEVGITAAASRAWVDDYQLTVTGASVNIYDRLELSVARQTLDLETLGGELSQDIYGVKLRLLGDVLYHPWGIWSVGVQHKRLVDGAIPTALGADNTRGNDMYFSASKLLFGALAGRNVLLNATLRNTDANQGGLLGFGGDQGNHSWVAEGSVGVL
;
A
#
# COMPACT_ATOMS: atom_id res chain seq x y z
N MET A 1 -10.46 -0.08 8.19
CA MET A 1 -9.00 -0.21 8.35
C MET A 1 -8.35 0.20 7.05
N VAL A 2 -7.70 1.37 6.98
CA VAL A 2 -6.96 1.78 5.77
C VAL A 2 -5.48 1.60 6.08
N VAL A 3 -5.03 0.35 5.94
CA VAL A 3 -3.70 0.08 5.37
C VAL A 3 -3.78 0.70 3.99
N TYR A 4 -2.82 1.51 3.52
CA TYR A 4 -2.82 1.99 2.13
C TYR A 4 -2.98 0.78 1.22
N PRO A 5 -4.19 0.45 0.74
CA PRO A 5 -4.34 -0.72 -0.08
C PRO A 5 -3.64 -0.33 -1.37
N PRO A 6 -3.00 -1.26 -2.09
CA PRO A 6 -2.50 -0.96 -3.42
C PRO A 6 -3.65 -0.84 -4.42
N TRP A 7 -4.71 -0.10 -4.09
CA TRP A 7 -5.74 0.29 -5.03
C TRP A 7 -5.15 1.06 -6.20
N ALA A 8 -5.68 0.82 -7.41
CA ALA A 8 -5.20 1.48 -8.61
C ALA A 8 -5.59 2.97 -8.66
N VAL A 9 -6.55 3.37 -7.84
CA VAL A 9 -6.97 4.77 -7.70
C VAL A 9 -5.91 5.53 -6.89
N LEU A 10 -5.69 6.77 -7.31
CA LEU A 10 -4.80 7.68 -6.61
C LEU A 10 -5.52 8.30 -5.40
N SER A 11 -4.77 8.63 -4.37
CA SER A 11 -5.20 9.43 -3.24
C SER A 11 -5.62 10.84 -3.67
N SER A 12 -6.63 11.36 -2.98
CA SER A 12 -7.37 12.59 -3.29
C SER A 12 -8.32 12.48 -4.49
N THR A 13 -9.39 13.29 -4.46
CA THR A 13 -10.37 13.43 -5.54
C THR A 13 -9.99 14.55 -6.52
N ALA A 14 -8.71 14.98 -6.56
CA ALA A 14 -8.25 16.05 -7.43
C ALA A 14 -8.43 15.69 -8.91
N SER A 15 -8.90 16.65 -9.72
CA SER A 15 -9.17 16.45 -11.14
C SER A 15 -7.89 16.45 -12.00
N GLU A 16 -7.98 16.07 -13.28
CA GLU A 16 -6.83 15.90 -14.21
C GLU A 16 -5.93 17.15 -14.38
N GLN A 17 -6.37 18.33 -13.93
CA GLN A 17 -5.62 19.60 -14.02
C GLN A 17 -5.15 20.12 -12.66
N GLU A 18 -5.40 19.38 -11.58
CA GLU A 18 -5.16 19.83 -10.21
C GLU A 18 -4.06 19.02 -9.54
N VAL A 19 -3.39 19.68 -8.59
CA VAL A 19 -2.50 19.02 -7.64
C VAL A 19 -3.30 18.81 -6.36
N GLY A 20 -3.52 17.54 -6.00
CA GLY A 20 -4.21 17.16 -4.78
C GLY A 20 -3.22 16.79 -3.69
N ILE A 21 -3.38 17.36 -2.50
CA ILE A 21 -2.60 16.96 -1.32
C ILE A 21 -3.55 16.23 -0.37
N THR A 22 -3.13 15.07 0.12
CA THR A 22 -3.86 14.27 1.12
C THR A 22 -2.96 14.01 2.30
N ALA A 23 -3.52 14.09 3.51
CA ALA A 23 -2.91 13.56 4.72
C ALA A 23 -3.90 12.61 5.39
N ALA A 24 -3.39 11.52 5.95
CA ALA A 24 -4.20 10.51 6.61
C ALA A 24 -3.48 10.00 7.86
N ALA A 25 -4.28 9.70 8.88
CA ALA A 25 -3.82 9.00 10.07
C ALA A 25 -4.86 7.91 10.39
N SER A 26 -4.39 6.69 10.61
CA SER A 26 -5.22 5.56 11.02
C SER A 26 -4.60 4.87 12.21
N ARG A 27 -5.45 4.39 13.11
CA ARG A 27 -5.06 3.57 14.24
C ARG A 27 -5.99 2.37 14.33
N ALA A 28 -5.40 1.20 14.53
CA ALA A 28 -6.11 -0.03 14.77
C ALA A 28 -5.60 -0.63 16.09
N TRP A 29 -6.55 -0.99 16.95
CA TRP A 29 -6.29 -1.71 18.19
C TRP A 29 -6.70 -3.16 17.99
N VAL A 30 -5.81 -4.06 18.35
CA VAL A 30 -6.02 -5.50 18.47
C VAL A 30 -5.56 -5.87 19.88
N ASP A 31 -6.11 -6.92 20.48
CA ASP A 31 -5.95 -7.20 21.92
C ASP A 31 -4.51 -7.14 22.43
N ASP A 32 -3.53 -7.58 21.62
CA ASP A 32 -2.12 -7.62 22.01
C ASP A 32 -1.23 -6.62 21.21
N TYR A 33 -1.83 -5.83 20.31
CA TYR A 33 -1.11 -5.04 19.31
C TYR A 33 -1.81 -3.73 18.96
N GLN A 34 -1.04 -2.65 18.86
CA GLN A 34 -1.53 -1.39 18.33
C GLN A 34 -0.80 -1.03 17.04
N LEU A 35 -1.55 -0.83 15.95
CA LEU A 35 -1.01 -0.36 14.67
C LEU A 35 -1.40 1.09 14.44
N THR A 36 -0.42 1.98 14.35
CA THR A 36 -0.61 3.38 13.94
C THR A 36 0.04 3.62 12.58
N VAL A 37 -0.70 4.19 11.63
CA VAL A 37 -0.18 4.60 10.33
C VAL A 37 -0.48 6.08 10.11
N THR A 38 0.53 6.87 9.80
CA THR A 38 0.37 8.27 9.40
C THR A 38 1.02 8.47 8.05
N GLY A 39 0.44 9.29 7.19
CA GLY A 39 1.00 9.51 5.87
C GLY A 39 0.45 10.73 5.18
N ALA A 40 1.17 11.15 4.17
CA ALA A 40 0.77 12.20 3.26
C ALA A 40 1.12 11.81 1.84
N SER A 41 0.35 12.31 0.89
CA SER A 41 0.56 12.09 -0.53
C SER A 41 0.19 13.31 -1.33
N VAL A 42 0.83 13.42 -2.49
CA VAL A 42 0.56 14.45 -3.49
C VAL A 42 0.26 13.75 -4.79
N ASN A 43 -0.92 14.01 -5.34
CA ASN A 43 -1.35 13.59 -6.66
C ASN A 43 -1.16 14.76 -7.62
N ILE A 44 -0.49 14.51 -8.73
CA ILE A 44 -0.15 15.48 -9.76
C ILE A 44 -0.85 15.05 -11.05
N TYR A 45 -1.80 15.87 -11.50
CA TYR A 45 -2.52 15.71 -12.77
C TYR A 45 -3.21 14.37 -12.97
N ASP A 46 -3.64 13.73 -11.86
CA ASP A 46 -4.27 12.42 -11.87
C ASP A 46 -3.43 11.36 -12.62
N ARG A 47 -2.10 11.51 -12.60
CA ARG A 47 -1.16 10.62 -13.30
C ARG A 47 -0.06 10.12 -12.40
N LEU A 48 0.49 11.00 -11.57
CA LEU A 48 1.61 10.67 -10.69
C LEU A 48 1.21 10.96 -9.25
N GLU A 49 1.41 9.97 -8.38
CA GLU A 49 1.29 10.12 -6.95
C GLU A 49 2.63 9.87 -6.28
N LEU A 50 3.00 10.79 -5.40
CA LEU A 50 4.12 10.65 -4.49
C LEU A 50 3.56 10.55 -3.08
N SER A 51 4.02 9.58 -2.30
CA SER A 51 3.53 9.34 -0.94
C SER A 51 4.65 9.10 0.04
N VAL A 52 4.45 9.56 1.27
CA VAL A 52 5.27 9.20 2.42
C VAL A 52 4.35 8.74 3.54
N ALA A 53 4.68 7.62 4.18
CA ALA A 53 3.95 7.12 5.32
C ALA A 53 4.90 6.57 6.37
N ARG A 54 4.53 6.72 7.64
CA ARG A 54 5.14 6.07 8.78
C ARG A 54 4.14 5.08 9.36
N GLN A 55 4.61 3.87 9.60
CA GLN A 55 3.85 2.82 10.24
C GLN A 55 4.58 2.37 11.50
N THR A 56 3.88 2.37 12.62
CA THR A 56 4.37 1.94 13.93
C THR A 56 3.46 0.84 14.44
N LEU A 57 4.05 -0.30 14.79
CA LEU A 57 3.40 -1.42 15.44
C LEU A 57 3.95 -1.54 16.86
N ASP A 58 3.09 -1.26 17.83
CA ASP A 58 3.36 -1.46 19.25
C ASP A 58 2.99 -2.89 19.63
N LEU A 59 3.94 -3.63 20.21
CA LEU A 59 3.76 -4.96 20.77
C LEU A 59 3.50 -4.83 22.27
N GLU A 60 2.24 -4.62 22.67
CA GLU A 60 1.88 -4.30 24.06
C GLU A 60 2.27 -5.41 25.05
N THR A 61 2.17 -6.66 24.63
CA THR A 61 2.46 -7.83 25.48
C THR A 61 3.93 -8.23 25.53
N LEU A 62 4.71 -7.91 24.48
CA LEU A 62 6.11 -8.30 24.35
C LEU A 62 7.09 -7.14 24.64
N GLY A 63 6.59 -5.92 24.83
CA GLY A 63 7.39 -4.76 25.22
C GLY A 63 8.33 -4.26 24.13
N GLY A 64 7.85 -4.15 22.88
CA GLY A 64 8.66 -3.69 21.74
C GLY A 64 7.87 -2.79 20.78
N GLU A 65 8.58 -1.93 20.07
CA GLU A 65 8.03 -1.07 19.02
C GLU A 65 8.72 -1.39 17.70
N LEU A 66 7.94 -1.64 16.64
CA LEU A 66 8.46 -1.78 15.28
C LEU A 66 7.95 -0.62 14.43
N SER A 67 8.86 0.27 14.07
CA SER A 67 8.57 1.44 13.25
C SER A 67 9.22 1.32 11.86
N GLN A 68 8.47 1.63 10.80
CA GLN A 68 8.95 1.69 9.42
C GLN A 68 8.48 2.97 8.70
N ASP A 69 9.35 3.49 7.84
CA ASP A 69 9.06 4.55 6.89
C ASP A 69 8.85 3.95 5.49
N ILE A 70 7.83 4.42 4.79
CA ILE A 70 7.41 3.97 3.47
C ILE A 70 7.36 5.18 2.54
N TYR A 71 8.19 5.16 1.50
CA TYR A 71 8.19 6.14 0.43
C TYR A 71 7.62 5.49 -0.83
N GLY A 72 6.61 6.09 -1.42
CA GLY A 72 5.90 5.52 -2.55
C GLY A 72 5.87 6.45 -3.76
N VAL A 73 5.96 5.85 -4.93
CA VAL A 73 5.67 6.49 -6.22
C VAL A 73 4.66 5.62 -6.94
N LYS A 74 3.54 6.18 -7.37
CA LYS A 74 2.53 5.48 -8.16
C LYS A 74 2.25 6.26 -9.43
N LEU A 75 2.22 5.57 -10.56
CA LEU A 75 1.92 6.12 -11.86
C LEU A 75 0.67 5.43 -12.44
N ARG A 76 -0.34 6.22 -12.79
CA ARG A 76 -1.46 5.77 -13.61
C ARG A 76 -0.96 5.59 -15.04
N LEU A 77 -1.01 4.35 -15.53
CA LEU A 77 -0.59 4.03 -16.90
C LEU A 77 -1.66 4.42 -17.90
N LEU A 78 -2.85 3.83 -17.73
CA LEU A 78 -3.88 3.81 -18.76
C LEU A 78 -5.27 3.69 -18.12
N GLY A 79 -6.24 4.33 -18.76
CA GLY A 79 -7.66 4.20 -18.44
C GLY A 79 -8.19 5.21 -17.44
N ASP A 80 -9.51 5.22 -17.35
CA ASP A 80 -10.34 5.96 -16.41
C ASP A 80 -11.27 4.94 -15.74
N VAL A 81 -11.45 5.04 -14.42
CA VAL A 81 -12.37 4.19 -13.65
C VAL A 81 -13.79 4.22 -14.22
N LEU A 82 -14.21 5.36 -14.78
CA LEU A 82 -15.60 5.62 -15.19
C LEU A 82 -15.86 5.33 -16.67
N TYR A 83 -14.89 5.59 -17.56
CA TYR A 83 -15.15 5.64 -19.00
C TYR A 83 -14.38 4.62 -19.85
N HIS A 84 -13.40 3.88 -19.30
CA HIS A 84 -12.65 2.89 -20.07
C HIS A 84 -13.18 1.46 -19.91
N PRO A 85 -13.37 0.70 -21.01
CA PRO A 85 -13.91 -0.68 -20.94
C PRO A 85 -13.02 -1.65 -20.14
N TRP A 86 -11.75 -1.30 -19.96
CA TRP A 86 -10.72 -2.11 -19.32
C TRP A 86 -10.43 -1.66 -17.88
N GLY A 87 -11.13 -0.62 -17.39
CA GLY A 87 -10.85 -0.02 -16.08
C GLY A 87 -9.58 0.84 -16.06
N ILE A 88 -9.11 1.14 -14.86
CA ILE A 88 -7.87 1.90 -14.60
C ILE A 88 -6.72 0.94 -14.27
N TRP A 89 -5.53 1.27 -14.77
CA TRP A 89 -4.31 0.51 -14.57
C TRP A 89 -3.20 1.42 -14.04
N SER A 90 -2.49 0.96 -13.01
CA SER A 90 -1.40 1.70 -12.39
C SER A 90 -0.23 0.80 -12.06
N VAL A 91 0.97 1.35 -12.07
CA VAL A 91 2.16 0.74 -11.48
C VAL A 91 2.64 1.61 -10.33
N GLY A 92 3.32 1.00 -9.37
CA GLY A 92 4.01 1.77 -8.36
C GLY A 92 5.19 1.04 -7.78
N VAL A 93 6.03 1.81 -7.12
CA VAL A 93 7.19 1.34 -6.39
C VAL A 93 7.11 1.92 -4.98
N GLN A 94 7.45 1.12 -3.99
CA GLN A 94 7.56 1.54 -2.60
C GLN A 94 8.94 1.20 -2.08
N HIS A 95 9.65 2.19 -1.55
CA HIS A 95 10.85 1.99 -0.77
C HIS A 95 10.47 1.96 0.70
N LYS A 96 10.81 0.88 1.40
CA LYS A 96 10.50 0.69 2.82
C LYS A 96 11.79 0.61 3.62
N ARG A 97 11.79 1.25 4.78
CA ARG A 97 12.94 1.28 5.68
C ARG A 97 12.48 1.16 7.13
N LEU A 98 13.10 0.25 7.87
CA LEU A 98 12.93 0.15 9.32
C LEU A 98 13.64 1.32 10.02
N VAL A 99 12.94 1.98 10.94
CA VAL A 99 13.45 3.11 11.73
C VAL A 99 14.36 2.61 12.85
N ASP A 100 13.95 1.54 13.53
CA ASP A 100 14.76 0.79 14.48
C ASP A 100 15.02 -0.63 13.93
N GLY A 101 16.27 -0.90 13.56
CA GLY A 101 16.70 -2.17 12.98
C GLY A 101 17.17 -3.19 14.02
N ALA A 102 17.26 -2.83 15.31
CA ALA A 102 17.84 -3.69 16.33
C ALA A 102 17.02 -4.97 16.55
N ILE A 103 15.69 -4.85 16.66
CA ILE A 103 14.80 -6.00 16.84
C ILE A 103 14.75 -6.88 15.57
N PRO A 104 14.52 -6.35 14.35
CA PRO A 104 14.48 -7.16 13.13
C PRO A 104 15.81 -7.86 12.80
N THR A 105 16.95 -7.19 13.02
CA THR A 105 18.28 -7.80 12.79
C THR A 105 18.54 -8.92 13.80
N ALA A 106 18.14 -8.74 15.06
CA ALA A 106 18.23 -9.78 16.09
C ALA A 106 17.33 -11.00 15.81
N LEU A 107 16.25 -10.81 15.05
CA LEU A 107 15.35 -11.87 14.58
C LEU A 107 15.78 -12.52 13.26
N GLY A 108 16.92 -12.13 12.69
CA GLY A 108 17.51 -12.77 11.51
C GLY A 108 17.22 -12.10 10.17
N ALA A 109 16.81 -10.83 10.15
CA ALA A 109 16.70 -10.07 8.89
C ALA A 109 18.09 -9.74 8.30
N ASP A 110 18.30 -10.02 7.02
CA ASP A 110 19.53 -9.68 6.31
C ASP A 110 19.67 -8.17 6.06
N ASN A 111 18.53 -7.51 5.80
CA ASN A 111 18.47 -6.07 5.49
C ASN A 111 17.36 -5.36 6.25
N THR A 112 17.61 -4.09 6.58
CA THR A 112 16.65 -3.18 7.24
C THR A 112 15.89 -2.28 6.26
N ARG A 113 16.07 -2.50 4.96
CA ARG A 113 15.40 -1.76 3.87
C ARG A 113 15.11 -2.68 2.69
N GLY A 114 14.06 -2.38 1.93
CA GLY A 114 13.69 -3.13 0.73
C GLY A 114 12.82 -2.32 -0.23
N ASN A 115 12.62 -2.86 -1.42
CA ASN A 115 11.84 -2.21 -2.47
C ASN A 115 10.73 -3.15 -2.94
N ASP A 116 9.50 -2.64 -2.92
CA ASP A 116 8.34 -3.33 -3.48
C ASP A 116 7.99 -2.70 -4.82
N MET A 117 7.71 -3.52 -5.82
CA MET A 117 7.09 -3.09 -7.07
C MET A 117 5.71 -3.68 -7.17
N TYR A 118 4.72 -2.92 -7.61
CA TYR A 118 3.36 -3.43 -7.77
C TYR A 118 2.69 -2.90 -9.02
N PHE A 119 1.75 -3.70 -9.50
CA PHE A 119 0.88 -3.41 -10.61
C PHE A 119 -0.56 -3.65 -10.16
N SER A 120 -1.43 -2.69 -10.39
CA SER A 120 -2.82 -2.73 -9.95
C SER A 120 -3.77 -2.40 -11.09
N ALA A 121 -4.85 -3.17 -11.17
CA ALA A 121 -5.97 -2.94 -12.06
C ALA A 121 -7.24 -2.75 -11.22
N SER A 122 -8.10 -1.80 -11.60
CA SER A 122 -9.41 -1.63 -10.94
C SER A 122 -10.50 -1.36 -11.96
N LYS A 123 -11.67 -1.96 -11.73
CA LYS A 123 -12.82 -1.85 -12.62
C LYS A 123 -14.10 -1.68 -11.85
N LEU A 124 -14.86 -0.66 -12.20
CA LEU A 124 -16.22 -0.46 -11.71
C LEU A 124 -17.21 -1.14 -12.66
N LEU A 125 -18.04 -2.01 -12.10
CA LEU A 125 -19.11 -2.72 -12.80
C LEU A 125 -20.44 -2.12 -12.35
N PHE A 126 -21.15 -1.48 -13.27
CA PHE A 126 -22.45 -0.88 -12.98
C PHE A 126 -23.56 -1.93 -12.93
N GLY A 127 -24.41 -1.86 -11.90
CA GLY A 127 -25.61 -2.72 -11.78
C GLY A 127 -25.35 -4.23 -11.69
N ALA A 128 -24.14 -4.65 -11.33
CA ALA A 128 -23.71 -6.04 -11.45
C ALA A 128 -24.29 -6.98 -10.38
N LEU A 129 -24.40 -6.52 -9.12
CA LEU A 129 -24.91 -7.34 -8.01
C LEU A 129 -26.18 -6.73 -7.44
N ALA A 130 -27.34 -7.35 -7.72
CA ALA A 130 -28.65 -6.88 -7.26
C ALA A 130 -28.92 -5.38 -7.56
N GLY A 131 -28.44 -4.89 -8.71
CA GLY A 131 -28.55 -3.49 -9.11
C GLY A 131 -27.53 -2.54 -8.45
N ARG A 132 -26.63 -3.04 -7.60
CA ARG A 132 -25.54 -2.28 -6.99
C ARG A 132 -24.31 -2.24 -7.87
N ASN A 133 -23.51 -1.19 -7.68
CA ASN A 133 -22.25 -1.06 -8.38
C ASN A 133 -21.18 -1.86 -7.63
N VAL A 134 -20.32 -2.54 -8.38
CA VAL A 134 -19.28 -3.40 -7.82
C VAL A 134 -17.93 -2.90 -8.30
N LEU A 135 -17.05 -2.56 -7.35
CA LEU A 135 -15.68 -2.22 -7.64
C LEU A 135 -14.81 -3.47 -7.45
N LEU A 136 -14.17 -3.91 -8.52
CA LEU A 136 -13.18 -4.98 -8.49
C LEU A 136 -11.78 -4.36 -8.50
N ASN A 137 -10.89 -4.89 -7.68
CA ASN A 137 -9.49 -4.53 -7.67
C ASN A 137 -8.63 -5.80 -7.64
N ALA A 138 -7.58 -5.79 -8.45
CA ALA A 138 -6.56 -6.81 -8.46
C ALA A 138 -5.19 -6.14 -8.44
N THR A 139 -4.30 -6.61 -7.57
CA THR A 139 -2.92 -6.16 -7.47
C THR A 139 -1.98 -7.34 -7.53
N LEU A 140 -0.89 -7.16 -8.26
CA LEU A 140 0.25 -8.06 -8.25
C LEU A 140 1.46 -7.28 -7.71
N ARG A 141 2.06 -7.76 -6.63
CA ARG A 141 3.21 -7.13 -5.97
C ARG A 141 4.40 -8.07 -5.94
N ASN A 142 5.57 -7.57 -6.31
CA ASN A 142 6.86 -8.21 -6.13
C ASN A 142 7.56 -7.58 -4.93
N THR A 143 7.92 -8.39 -3.93
CA THR A 143 8.43 -7.91 -2.65
C THR A 143 9.41 -8.91 -2.04
N ASP A 144 10.43 -8.40 -1.36
CA ASP A 144 11.37 -9.14 -0.53
C ASP A 144 11.10 -8.95 0.98
N ALA A 145 9.96 -8.35 1.33
CA ALA A 145 9.62 -7.91 2.67
C ALA A 145 8.97 -9.03 3.51
N ASN A 146 9.54 -9.31 4.68
CA ASN A 146 8.96 -10.25 5.66
C ASN A 146 7.87 -9.56 6.48
N GLN A 147 6.67 -10.15 6.54
CA GLN A 147 5.47 -9.58 7.19
C GLN A 147 5.23 -8.09 6.82
N GLY A 148 5.26 -7.79 5.53
CA GLY A 148 5.02 -6.43 5.01
C GLY A 148 6.19 -5.47 5.18
N GLY A 149 7.33 -5.93 5.71
CA GLY A 149 8.58 -5.17 5.92
C GLY A 149 8.92 -4.95 7.39
N LEU A 150 7.99 -5.24 8.30
CA LEU A 150 8.18 -5.05 9.74
C LEU A 150 9.24 -6.00 10.32
N LEU A 151 9.35 -7.21 9.78
CA LEU A 151 10.37 -8.18 10.19
C LEU A 151 11.63 -8.12 9.32
N GLY A 152 11.82 -7.03 8.58
CA GLY A 152 12.97 -6.83 7.70
C GLY A 152 12.82 -7.50 6.33
N PHE A 153 13.91 -7.50 5.57
CA PHE A 153 13.94 -7.87 4.16
C PHE A 153 15.05 -8.90 3.91
N GLY A 154 14.79 -9.89 3.05
CA GLY A 154 15.73 -10.99 2.79
C GLY A 154 15.66 -12.15 3.80
N GLY A 155 16.67 -13.03 3.82
CA GLY A 155 16.79 -14.25 4.63
C GLY A 155 17.23 -15.48 3.82
N ASP A 156 17.45 -16.63 4.48
CA ASP A 156 17.92 -17.90 3.90
C ASP A 156 17.07 -18.45 2.73
N GLN A 157 15.84 -17.97 2.56
CA GLN A 157 14.94 -18.28 1.43
C GLN A 157 14.98 -17.21 0.33
N GLY A 158 16.08 -16.44 0.26
CA GLY A 158 16.29 -15.30 -0.61
C GLY A 158 15.72 -15.48 -2.01
N ASN A 159 14.59 -14.82 -2.25
CA ASN A 159 14.17 -14.30 -3.54
C ASN A 159 12.94 -13.42 -3.35
N HIS A 160 12.81 -12.39 -4.20
CA HIS A 160 11.59 -11.62 -4.29
C HIS A 160 10.42 -12.57 -4.56
N SER A 161 9.34 -12.41 -3.79
CA SER A 161 8.12 -13.19 -3.94
C SER A 161 7.07 -12.38 -4.70
N TRP A 162 6.28 -13.07 -5.53
CA TRP A 162 5.11 -12.48 -6.15
C TRP A 162 3.88 -12.76 -5.28
N VAL A 163 3.18 -11.70 -4.91
CA VAL A 163 1.97 -11.73 -4.09
C VAL A 163 0.82 -11.16 -4.93
N ALA A 164 -0.25 -11.93 -5.06
CA ALA A 164 -1.48 -11.48 -5.71
C ALA A 164 -2.53 -11.14 -4.65
N GLU A 165 -3.11 -9.95 -4.75
CA GLU A 165 -4.12 -9.43 -3.84
C GLU A 165 -5.36 -9.07 -4.65
N GLY A 166 -6.54 -9.43 -4.16
CA GLY A 166 -7.81 -9.15 -4.81
C GLY A 166 -8.82 -8.61 -3.81
N SER A 167 -9.57 -7.58 -4.19
CA SER A 167 -10.63 -7.03 -3.33
C SER A 167 -11.87 -6.65 -4.14
N VAL A 168 -13.01 -6.71 -3.45
CA VAL A 168 -14.33 -6.40 -4.00
C VAL A 168 -15.04 -5.42 -3.07
N GLY A 169 -15.49 -4.30 -3.62
CA GLY A 169 -16.35 -3.33 -2.94
C GLY A 169 -17.75 -3.34 -3.56
N VAL A 170 -18.80 -3.28 -2.73
CA VAL A 170 -20.18 -3.14 -3.18
C VAL A 170 -20.71 -1.78 -2.72
N LEU A 171 -21.33 -1.04 -3.64
CA LEU A 171 -21.87 0.31 -3.45
C LEU A 171 -23.39 0.29 -3.69
#